data_AF-A0A7W1DS61-F1
#
_entry.id   AF-A0A7W1DS61-F1
#
_cell.length_a   1.000
_cell.length_b   1.000
_cell.length_c   1.000
_cell.angle_alpha   90.00
_cell.angle_beta   90.00
_cell.angle_gamma   90.00
#
_symmetry.space_group_name_H-M   'P 1'
#
loop_
_entity.id
_entity.type
_entity.pdbx_description
1 polymer ?
#
loop_
_entity_poly.entity_id
_entity_poly.type
_entity_poly.pdbx_seq_one_letter_code
_entity_poly.pdbx_strand_id
1 'polypeptide(L)'
;MGGTYGGPLKQDRAFIFAALEGITGNFKRPNLGRQLGATACPVANPTVQQNEALINANPDCQRTALLAFFSARGQNEASPIEHPVETVALLGKLDFVVNQKNNVSGSYNFNHSRKTNETFDVATYGSSANGIEGNPARINVVNLNWFTTFSSRMVNEAHFTYARENRPRTAVETPLKADTGIGFSPTFRFGNPFFLQPGVDELLWRTQIKDNVTIVTGSHTVKVGGEWMHTLNDQVFRGFFTGRYIFDSVPGFLRYASPAAAGGFGPSTVLCANGSYVTAPTPCASGLAPFGGPLLLYLQGAALDGLATDARRPMGSFSATRHSPPTAPSPTSGRCFSRASDWRGMSRGTASRCCAAVPVCIPPGRTCSPRWDR
;
A
#
# COMPACT_ATOMS: atom_id res chain seq x y z
N MET A 1 -14.49 12.97 -21.22
CA MET A 1 -15.46 12.88 -22.35
C MET A 1 -16.32 11.65 -22.14
N GLY A 2 -17.59 11.69 -22.49
CA GLY A 2 -18.47 10.52 -22.36
C GLY A 2 -19.73 10.68 -23.18
N GLY A 3 -20.47 9.59 -23.31
CA GLY A 3 -21.72 9.56 -24.05
C GLY A 3 -22.58 8.38 -23.64
N THR A 4 -23.89 8.52 -23.86
CA THR A 4 -24.87 7.48 -23.61
C THR A 4 -25.72 7.27 -24.85
N TYR A 5 -26.08 6.02 -25.10
CA TYR A 5 -26.98 5.63 -26.15
C TYR A 5 -28.02 4.68 -25.58
N GLY A 6 -29.28 4.84 -25.94
CA GLY A 6 -30.31 3.90 -25.54
C GLY A 6 -31.52 3.96 -26.44
N GLY A 7 -32.26 2.86 -26.50
CA GLY A 7 -33.45 2.75 -27.31
C GLY A 7 -33.97 1.33 -27.45
N PRO A 8 -35.12 1.16 -28.12
CA PRO A 8 -35.66 -0.16 -28.39
C PRO A 8 -34.82 -0.87 -29.46
N LEU A 9 -34.32 -2.07 -29.15
CA LEU A 9 -33.89 -3.04 -30.18
C LEU A 9 -35.11 -3.66 -30.88
N LYS A 10 -36.18 -3.87 -30.10
CA LYS A 10 -37.50 -4.28 -30.57
C LYS A 10 -38.54 -3.57 -29.73
N GLN A 11 -39.43 -2.82 -30.37
CA GLN A 11 -40.51 -2.10 -29.69
C GLN A 11 -41.25 -3.03 -28.72
N ASP A 12 -41.47 -2.54 -27.51
CA ASP A 12 -42.17 -3.19 -26.40
C ASP A 12 -41.60 -4.54 -25.94
N ARG A 13 -40.41 -4.93 -26.41
CA ARG A 13 -39.83 -6.24 -26.15
C ARG A 13 -38.38 -6.20 -25.69
N ALA A 14 -37.55 -5.36 -26.28
CA ALA A 14 -36.12 -5.35 -26.02
C ALA A 14 -35.59 -3.92 -26.05
N PHE A 15 -34.93 -3.50 -24.98
CA PHE A 15 -34.35 -2.17 -24.84
C PHE A 15 -32.89 -2.28 -24.46
N ILE A 16 -32.05 -1.48 -25.11
CA ILE A 16 -30.63 -1.38 -24.81
C ILE A 16 -30.32 -0.02 -24.20
N PHE A 17 -29.36 0.00 -23.29
CA PHE A 17 -28.71 1.21 -22.84
C PHE A 17 -27.20 0.96 -22.75
N ALA A 18 -26.40 1.89 -23.27
CA ALA A 18 -24.96 1.88 -23.19
C ALA A 18 -24.48 3.25 -22.71
N ALA A 19 -23.49 3.26 -21.83
CA ALA A 19 -22.81 4.46 -21.36
C ALA A 19 -21.31 4.22 -21.40
N LEU A 20 -20.57 5.21 -21.90
CA LEU A 20 -19.12 5.23 -21.90
C LEU A 20 -18.65 6.56 -21.31
N GLU A 21 -17.74 6.48 -20.34
CA GLU A 21 -17.08 7.64 -19.76
C GLU A 21 -15.57 7.44 -19.78
N GLY A 22 -14.85 8.46 -20.22
CA GLY A 22 -13.41 8.55 -20.16
C GLY A 22 -12.98 9.77 -19.34
N ILE A 23 -12.18 9.53 -18.31
CA ILE A 23 -11.51 10.55 -17.51
C ILE A 23 -10.04 10.50 -17.88
N THR A 24 -9.56 11.58 -18.48
CA THR A 24 -8.15 11.79 -18.75
C THR A 24 -7.70 13.09 -18.12
N GLY A 25 -6.49 13.11 -17.60
CA GLY A 25 -5.89 14.31 -17.02
C GLY A 25 -4.42 14.06 -16.73
N ASN A 26 -3.66 15.13 -16.56
CA ASN A 26 -2.30 15.05 -16.06
C ASN A 26 -2.08 16.20 -15.10
N PHE A 27 -2.00 15.90 -13.81
CA PHE A 27 -1.63 16.89 -12.81
C PHE A 27 -0.11 16.88 -12.66
N LYS A 28 0.49 18.06 -12.81
CA LYS A 28 1.93 18.21 -12.64
C LYS A 28 2.20 18.90 -11.31
N ARG A 29 2.96 18.25 -10.44
CA ARG A 29 3.47 18.89 -9.22
C ARG A 29 4.97 19.16 -9.33
N PRO A 30 5.44 20.31 -8.85
CA PRO A 30 6.85 20.46 -8.59
C PRO A 30 7.29 19.46 -7.52
N ASN A 31 8.52 18.96 -7.67
CA ASN A 31 9.14 18.07 -6.71
C ASN A 31 10.30 18.78 -6.01
N LEU A 32 11.34 18.03 -5.62
CA LEU A 32 12.61 18.57 -5.12
C LEU A 32 13.32 19.55 -6.08
N GLY A 33 12.83 19.73 -7.31
CA GLY A 33 13.28 20.79 -8.21
C GLY A 33 12.94 22.23 -7.76
N ARG A 34 12.12 22.42 -6.72
CA ARG A 34 11.84 23.74 -6.14
C ARG A 34 12.52 23.94 -4.78
N GLN A 35 12.77 25.20 -4.45
CA GLN A 35 13.30 25.59 -3.15
C GLN A 35 12.45 25.02 -2.02
N LEU A 36 13.11 24.52 -0.98
CA LEU A 36 12.47 24.02 0.24
C LEU A 36 12.65 25.02 1.39
N GLY A 37 11.55 25.41 2.03
CA GLY A 37 11.57 26.38 3.14
C GLY A 37 11.72 27.84 2.68
N ALA A 38 11.76 28.76 3.65
CA ALA A 38 11.74 30.20 3.38
C ALA A 38 13.07 30.75 2.82
N THR A 39 14.18 30.06 3.08
CA THR A 39 15.53 30.53 2.75
C THR A 39 16.20 29.57 1.79
N ALA A 40 16.59 30.05 0.60
CA ALA A 40 17.36 29.27 -0.36
C ALA A 40 18.73 28.86 0.22
N CYS A 41 19.32 27.79 -0.31
CA CYS A 41 20.68 27.44 0.04
C CYS A 41 21.64 28.49 -0.52
N PRO A 42 22.50 29.11 0.30
CA PRO A 42 23.44 30.13 -0.18
C PRO A 42 24.60 29.54 -0.99
N VAL A 43 24.71 28.21 -1.05
CA VAL A 43 25.77 27.48 -1.76
C VAL A 43 25.13 26.60 -2.82
N ALA A 44 25.62 26.65 -4.07
CA ALA A 44 25.05 25.90 -5.18
C ALA A 44 25.24 24.38 -5.06
N ASN A 45 26.39 23.92 -4.53
CA ASN A 45 26.73 22.50 -4.39
C ASN A 45 27.26 22.22 -2.97
N PRO A 46 26.40 22.24 -1.93
CA PRO A 46 26.85 22.03 -0.56
C PRO A 46 27.36 20.60 -0.38
N THR A 47 28.53 20.45 0.24
CA THR A 47 29.12 19.14 0.58
C THR A 47 29.21 18.97 2.08
N VAL A 48 29.19 17.73 2.58
CA VAL A 48 29.38 17.47 4.01
C VAL A 48 30.79 17.83 4.49
N GLN A 49 31.79 17.86 3.61
CA GLN A 49 33.16 18.26 3.98
C GLN A 49 33.28 19.75 4.28
N GLN A 50 32.55 20.60 3.56
CA GLN A 50 32.70 22.06 3.64
C GLN A 50 31.51 22.77 4.29
N ASN A 51 30.32 22.16 4.23
CA ASN A 51 29.06 22.85 4.51
C ASN A 51 28.14 22.06 5.44
N GLU A 52 28.65 21.11 6.24
CA GLU A 52 27.81 20.26 7.08
C GLU A 52 26.90 21.04 8.05
N ALA A 53 27.43 22.06 8.74
CA ALA A 53 26.61 22.89 9.62
C ALA A 53 25.47 23.61 8.87
N LEU A 54 25.74 24.04 7.63
CA LEU A 54 24.76 24.67 6.76
C LEU A 54 23.72 23.65 6.25
N ILE A 55 24.13 22.44 5.87
CA ILE A 55 23.23 21.34 5.50
C ILE A 55 22.36 20.97 6.69
N ASN A 56 22.87 20.96 7.92
CA ASN A 56 22.06 20.68 9.10
C ASN A 56 21.02 21.75 9.38
N ALA A 57 21.35 23.03 9.18
CA ALA A 57 20.49 24.15 9.55
C ALA A 57 19.50 24.60 8.46
N ASN A 58 19.76 24.29 7.18
CA ASN A 58 18.96 24.80 6.06
C ASN A 58 18.33 23.66 5.23
N PRO A 59 16.98 23.54 5.20
CA PRO A 59 16.28 22.49 4.45
C PRO A 59 16.53 22.54 2.93
N ASP A 60 16.76 23.72 2.36
CA ASP A 60 17.11 23.84 0.94
C ASP A 60 18.52 23.35 0.65
N CYS A 61 19.46 23.49 1.60
CA CYS A 61 20.79 22.92 1.47
C CYS A 61 20.77 21.40 1.59
N GLN A 62 19.89 20.84 2.43
CA GLN A 62 19.64 19.39 2.48
C GLN A 62 19.16 18.88 1.12
N ARG A 63 18.11 19.52 0.57
CA ARG A 63 17.59 19.22 -0.77
C ARG A 63 18.68 19.26 -1.82
N THR A 64 19.44 20.35 -1.89
CA THR A 64 20.47 20.55 -2.93
C THR A 64 21.61 19.52 -2.80
N ALA A 65 22.06 19.23 -1.58
CA ALA A 65 23.08 18.20 -1.33
C ALA A 65 22.60 16.80 -1.77
N LEU A 66 21.35 16.43 -1.44
CA LEU A 66 20.75 15.16 -1.84
C LEU A 66 20.59 15.06 -3.37
N LEU A 67 20.10 16.11 -4.02
CA LEU A 67 19.97 16.14 -5.47
C LEU A 67 21.32 15.98 -6.17
N ALA A 68 22.36 16.66 -5.69
CA ALA A 68 23.71 16.49 -6.20
C ALA A 68 24.22 15.05 -6.01
N PHE A 69 23.98 14.45 -4.84
CA PHE A 69 24.34 13.07 -4.54
C PHE A 69 23.69 12.05 -5.51
N PHE A 70 22.39 12.20 -5.77
CA PHE A 70 21.65 11.31 -6.67
C PHE A 70 21.97 11.57 -8.14
N SER A 71 22.14 12.83 -8.53
CA SER A 71 22.52 13.21 -9.90
C SER A 71 23.89 12.64 -10.29
N ALA A 72 24.86 12.66 -9.38
CA ALA A 72 26.17 12.03 -9.57
C ALA A 72 26.11 10.50 -9.79
N ARG A 73 24.97 9.87 -9.51
CA ARG A 73 24.68 8.44 -9.72
C ARG A 73 23.67 8.21 -10.85
N GLY A 74 23.48 9.20 -11.71
CA GLY A 74 22.58 9.12 -12.87
C GLY A 74 21.10 9.16 -12.51
N GLN A 75 20.71 9.67 -11.34
CA GLN A 75 19.31 9.79 -10.92
C GLN A 75 18.85 11.25 -10.90
N ASN A 76 17.74 11.54 -11.58
CA ASN A 76 17.15 12.88 -11.60
C ASN A 76 15.93 12.98 -10.67
N GLU A 77 16.20 13.11 -9.38
CA GLU A 77 15.17 13.23 -8.33
C GLU A 77 14.50 14.61 -8.25
N ALA A 78 15.00 15.58 -9.01
CA ALA A 78 14.44 16.94 -9.10
C ALA A 78 13.26 17.02 -10.09
N SER A 79 13.08 15.99 -10.92
CA SER A 79 12.06 15.98 -11.98
C SER A 79 10.67 16.25 -11.40
N PRO A 80 9.87 17.12 -12.03
CA PRO A 80 8.46 17.26 -11.67
C PRO A 80 7.74 15.92 -11.75
N ILE A 81 6.78 15.70 -10.86
CA ILE A 81 5.97 14.49 -10.87
C ILE A 81 4.72 14.75 -11.70
N GLU A 82 4.54 13.93 -12.72
CA GLU A 82 3.33 13.90 -13.53
C GLU A 82 2.40 12.82 -13.01
N HIS A 83 1.13 13.17 -12.84
CA HIS A 83 0.06 12.28 -12.40
C HIS A 83 -0.93 12.09 -13.55
N PRO A 84 -0.55 11.36 -14.62
CA PRO A 84 -1.49 11.02 -15.66
C PRO A 84 -2.55 10.09 -15.08
N VAL A 85 -3.80 10.48 -15.26
CA VAL A 85 -4.99 9.70 -14.93
C VAL A 85 -5.59 9.25 -16.25
N GLU A 86 -5.70 7.94 -16.44
CA GLU A 86 -6.32 7.33 -17.60
C GLU A 86 -7.37 6.35 -17.07
N THR A 87 -8.64 6.73 -17.14
CA THR A 87 -9.74 5.89 -16.68
C THR A 87 -10.83 5.82 -17.73
N VAL A 88 -11.32 4.61 -17.99
CA VAL A 88 -12.46 4.34 -18.87
C VAL A 88 -13.46 3.48 -18.12
N ALA A 89 -14.71 3.94 -18.06
CA ALA A 89 -15.82 3.18 -17.54
C ALA A 89 -16.85 2.94 -18.65
N LEU A 90 -17.27 1.69 -18.82
CA LEU A 90 -18.27 1.26 -19.76
C LEU A 90 -19.40 0.55 -19.00
N LEU A 91 -20.64 0.90 -19.31
CA LEU A 91 -21.82 0.19 -18.87
C LEU A 91 -22.64 -0.20 -20.10
N GLY A 92 -22.98 -1.48 -20.20
CA GLY A 92 -24.02 -1.97 -21.11
C GLY A 92 -25.18 -2.56 -20.30
N LYS A 93 -26.41 -2.30 -20.72
CA LYS A 93 -27.64 -2.87 -20.17
C LYS A 93 -28.56 -3.35 -21.28
N LEU A 94 -29.23 -4.46 -21.04
CA LEU A 94 -30.25 -5.03 -21.91
C LEU A 94 -31.45 -5.42 -21.05
N ASP A 95 -32.60 -4.84 -21.35
CA ASP A 95 -33.88 -5.20 -20.74
C ASP A 95 -34.74 -5.93 -21.77
N PHE A 96 -35.30 -7.07 -21.40
CA PHE A 96 -36.02 -7.96 -22.30
C PHE A 96 -37.32 -8.50 -21.68
N VAL A 97 -38.44 -8.23 -22.34
CA VAL A 97 -39.77 -8.77 -22.02
C VAL A 97 -39.92 -10.12 -22.69
N VAL A 98 -39.55 -11.18 -21.97
CA VAL A 98 -39.65 -12.57 -22.43
C VAL A 98 -41.11 -12.90 -22.74
N ASN A 99 -42.01 -12.60 -21.80
CA ASN A 99 -43.46 -12.75 -21.94
C ASN A 99 -44.19 -11.85 -20.93
N GLN A 100 -45.52 -11.90 -20.90
CA GLN A 100 -46.35 -11.07 -20.02
C GLN A 100 -46.04 -11.20 -18.52
N LYS A 101 -45.41 -12.32 -18.10
CA LYS A 101 -45.08 -12.59 -16.70
C LYS A 101 -43.59 -12.46 -16.40
N ASN A 102 -42.71 -12.41 -17.41
CA ASN A 102 -41.27 -12.55 -17.21
C ASN A 102 -40.50 -11.44 -17.93
N ASN A 103 -39.72 -10.71 -17.16
CA ASN A 103 -38.78 -9.70 -17.65
C ASN A 103 -37.37 -10.03 -17.17
N VAL A 104 -36.40 -9.94 -18.06
CA VAL A 104 -34.98 -10.18 -17.74
C VAL A 104 -34.21 -8.90 -18.03
N SER A 105 -33.36 -8.49 -17.10
CA SER A 105 -32.45 -7.35 -17.24
C SER A 105 -31.02 -7.82 -17.01
N GLY A 106 -30.15 -7.61 -17.99
CA GLY A 106 -28.72 -7.88 -17.88
C GLY A 106 -27.93 -6.59 -17.91
N SER A 107 -26.85 -6.51 -17.13
CA SER A 107 -25.88 -5.43 -17.23
C SER A 107 -24.45 -5.92 -17.15
N TYR A 108 -23.57 -5.22 -17.85
CA TYR A 108 -22.13 -5.40 -17.77
C TYR A 108 -21.48 -4.05 -17.48
N ASN A 109 -20.74 -3.99 -16.38
CA ASN A 109 -19.94 -2.83 -15.99
C ASN A 109 -18.47 -3.20 -16.15
N PHE A 110 -17.76 -2.41 -16.91
CA PHE A 110 -16.31 -2.50 -17.07
C PHE A 110 -15.68 -1.19 -16.63
N ASN A 111 -14.63 -1.27 -15.83
CA ASN A 111 -13.79 -0.13 -15.53
C ASN A 111 -12.34 -0.53 -15.76
N HIS A 112 -11.62 0.33 -16.48
CA HIS A 112 -10.19 0.29 -16.58
C HIS A 112 -9.62 1.58 -16.00
N SER A 113 -8.64 1.46 -15.11
CA SER A 113 -7.92 2.59 -14.55
C SER A 113 -6.42 2.35 -14.57
N ARG A 114 -5.67 3.40 -14.89
CA ARG A 114 -4.22 3.49 -14.76
C ARG A 114 -3.86 4.89 -14.29
N LYS A 115 -3.13 4.95 -13.17
CA LYS A 115 -2.78 6.20 -12.51
C LYS A 115 -1.33 6.13 -12.06
N THR A 116 -0.48 6.85 -12.78
CA THR A 116 0.97 6.84 -12.53
C THR A 116 1.31 7.90 -11.49
N ASN A 117 2.24 7.59 -10.60
CA ASN A 117 2.71 8.45 -9.51
C ASN A 117 1.69 8.77 -8.38
N GLU A 118 0.60 8.03 -8.26
CA GLU A 118 -0.47 8.30 -7.28
C GLU A 118 -0.21 7.69 -5.88
N THR A 119 1.05 7.52 -5.46
CA THR A 119 1.38 6.92 -4.15
C THR A 119 1.70 7.96 -3.08
N PHE A 120 2.66 8.86 -3.35
CA PHE A 120 3.06 9.88 -2.39
C PHE A 120 2.92 11.27 -3.00
N ASP A 121 2.17 12.12 -2.32
CA ASP A 121 2.07 13.55 -2.63
C ASP A 121 2.79 14.38 -1.56
N VAL A 122 4.13 14.26 -1.54
CA VAL A 122 5.00 14.94 -0.58
C VAL A 122 6.09 15.69 -1.34
N ALA A 123 6.21 17.00 -1.11
CA ALA A 123 7.13 17.89 -1.84
C ALA A 123 8.62 17.57 -1.60
N THR A 124 8.94 16.90 -0.49
CA THR A 124 10.30 16.53 -0.08
C THR A 124 10.73 15.14 -0.55
N TYR A 125 9.90 14.42 -1.29
CA TYR A 125 10.23 13.08 -1.79
C TYR A 125 10.76 13.15 -3.21
N GLY A 126 11.69 12.28 -3.58
CA GLY A 126 12.22 12.17 -4.93
C GLY A 126 11.20 11.63 -5.93
N SER A 127 11.51 11.76 -7.22
CA SER A 127 10.68 11.20 -8.30
C SER A 127 10.63 9.68 -8.30
N SER A 128 11.68 9.01 -7.80
CA SER A 128 11.70 7.55 -7.65
C SER A 128 10.77 7.04 -6.55
N ALA A 129 10.42 7.88 -5.57
CA ALA A 129 9.59 7.55 -4.43
C ALA A 129 8.09 7.64 -4.77
N ASN A 130 7.67 6.91 -5.79
CA ASN A 130 6.28 6.86 -6.25
C ASN A 130 5.90 5.49 -6.80
N GLY A 131 4.61 5.33 -7.07
CA GLY A 131 4.03 4.10 -7.59
C GLY A 131 2.91 4.35 -8.59
N ILE A 132 2.51 3.27 -9.24
CA ILE A 132 1.48 3.19 -10.26
C ILE A 132 0.32 2.40 -9.67
N GLU A 133 -0.82 3.07 -9.51
CA GLU A 133 -2.07 2.39 -9.22
C GLU A 133 -2.71 1.94 -10.54
N GLY A 134 -2.84 0.63 -10.74
CA GLY A 134 -3.38 0.06 -11.95
C GLY A 134 -2.37 0.02 -13.09
N ASN A 135 -1.82 -1.16 -13.34
CA ASN A 135 -1.01 -1.44 -14.52
C ASN A 135 -1.31 -2.82 -15.13
N PRO A 136 -2.49 -3.04 -15.75
CA PRO A 136 -3.70 -2.23 -15.69
C PRO A 136 -4.69 -2.71 -14.61
N ALA A 137 -5.34 -1.78 -13.88
CA ALA A 137 -6.49 -2.15 -13.06
C ALA A 137 -7.72 -2.36 -13.96
N ARG A 138 -8.48 -3.43 -13.70
CA ARG A 138 -9.66 -3.81 -14.48
C ARG A 138 -10.72 -4.39 -13.56
N ILE A 139 -11.92 -3.82 -13.60
CA ILE A 139 -13.11 -4.29 -12.90
C ILE A 139 -14.10 -4.75 -13.95
N ASN A 140 -14.64 -5.94 -13.78
CA ASN A 140 -15.66 -6.53 -14.64
C ASN A 140 -16.79 -6.99 -13.73
N VAL A 141 -18.00 -6.49 -13.95
CA VAL A 141 -19.18 -6.88 -13.15
C VAL A 141 -20.33 -7.17 -14.09
N VAL A 142 -20.80 -8.41 -14.08
CA VAL A 142 -22.01 -8.85 -14.75
C VAL A 142 -23.12 -8.93 -13.70
N ASN A 143 -24.26 -8.32 -13.97
CA ASN A 143 -25.47 -8.52 -13.19
C ASN A 143 -26.60 -9.03 -14.09
N LEU A 144 -27.39 -9.96 -13.58
CA LEU A 144 -28.61 -10.46 -14.20
C LEU A 144 -29.73 -10.35 -13.18
N ASN A 145 -30.86 -9.80 -13.61
CA ASN A 145 -32.11 -9.76 -12.86
C ASN A 145 -33.18 -10.46 -13.66
N TRP A 146 -33.93 -11.35 -13.02
CA TRP A 146 -35.12 -11.98 -13.57
C TRP A 146 -36.30 -11.63 -12.68
N PHE A 147 -37.26 -10.89 -13.24
CA PHE A 147 -38.52 -10.59 -12.61
C PHE A 147 -39.62 -11.51 -13.12
N THR A 148 -40.31 -12.19 -12.21
CA THR A 148 -41.48 -13.01 -12.52
C THR A 148 -42.70 -12.51 -11.78
N THR A 149 -43.75 -12.14 -12.52
CA THR A 149 -45.07 -11.81 -11.98
C THR A 149 -45.89 -13.09 -11.88
N PHE A 150 -45.96 -13.68 -10.68
CA PHE A 150 -46.74 -14.90 -10.43
C PHE A 150 -48.24 -14.62 -10.47
N SER A 151 -48.67 -13.46 -9.95
CA SER A 151 -50.04 -12.96 -9.98
C SER A 151 -50.05 -11.43 -9.97
N SER A 152 -51.22 -10.80 -10.09
CA SER A 152 -51.39 -9.33 -9.96
C SER A 152 -50.95 -8.77 -8.60
N ARG A 153 -50.66 -9.64 -7.63
CA ARG A 153 -50.30 -9.30 -6.25
C ARG A 153 -48.96 -9.88 -5.82
N MET A 154 -48.24 -10.61 -6.69
CA MET A 154 -47.02 -11.32 -6.30
C MET A 154 -45.97 -11.25 -7.41
N VAL A 155 -44.81 -10.68 -7.06
CA VAL A 155 -43.65 -10.56 -7.95
C VAL A 155 -42.43 -11.17 -7.26
N ASN A 156 -41.66 -11.95 -8.00
CA ASN A 156 -40.34 -12.43 -7.61
C ASN A 156 -39.25 -11.72 -8.41
N GLU A 157 -38.12 -11.50 -7.77
CA GLU A 157 -36.88 -10.96 -8.31
C GLU A 157 -35.75 -11.90 -7.94
N ALA A 158 -35.29 -12.69 -8.91
CA ALA A 158 -34.04 -13.43 -8.81
C ALA A 158 -32.90 -12.58 -9.40
N HIS A 159 -31.79 -12.51 -8.69
CA HIS A 159 -30.64 -11.68 -9.02
C HIS A 159 -29.35 -12.49 -8.93
N PHE A 160 -28.47 -12.28 -9.89
CA PHE A 160 -27.14 -12.86 -9.95
C PHE A 160 -26.11 -11.79 -10.26
N THR A 161 -25.03 -11.74 -9.48
CA THR A 161 -23.84 -10.94 -9.79
C THR A 161 -22.62 -11.83 -9.88
N TYR A 162 -21.81 -11.60 -10.90
CA TYR A 162 -20.44 -12.08 -10.96
C TYR A 162 -19.50 -10.90 -11.18
N ALA A 163 -18.53 -10.73 -10.30
CA ALA A 163 -17.52 -9.68 -10.39
C ALA A 163 -16.10 -10.28 -10.38
N ARG A 164 -15.23 -9.69 -11.19
CA ARG A 164 -13.78 -9.93 -11.18
C ARG A 164 -13.04 -8.60 -11.26
N GLU A 165 -12.25 -8.32 -10.22
CA GLU A 165 -11.52 -7.07 -10.05
C GLU A 165 -10.02 -7.38 -9.94
N ASN A 166 -9.24 -6.93 -10.92
CA ASN A 166 -7.78 -6.96 -10.86
C ASN A 166 -7.27 -5.55 -10.54
N ARG A 167 -6.52 -5.40 -9.45
CA ARG A 167 -6.08 -4.09 -8.93
C ARG A 167 -4.58 -4.08 -8.62
N PRO A 168 -3.72 -4.31 -9.62
CA PRO A 168 -2.28 -4.38 -9.39
C PRO A 168 -1.71 -3.00 -9.06
N ARG A 169 -0.68 -2.98 -8.20
CA ARG A 169 0.09 -1.78 -7.85
C ARG A 169 1.57 -2.08 -7.97
N THR A 170 2.33 -1.19 -8.61
CA THR A 170 3.78 -1.36 -8.79
C THR A 170 4.50 -0.06 -8.46
N ALA A 171 5.75 -0.10 -8.06
CA ALA A 171 6.53 1.13 -7.99
C ALA A 171 6.85 1.66 -9.40
N VAL A 172 7.21 2.94 -9.52
CA VAL A 172 7.79 3.44 -10.79
C VAL A 172 9.17 2.83 -11.02
N GLU A 173 9.55 2.66 -12.28
CA GLU A 173 10.86 2.09 -12.60
C GLU A 173 11.98 3.09 -12.27
N THR A 174 12.93 2.65 -11.47
CA THR A 174 14.13 3.39 -11.05
C THR A 174 15.21 2.39 -10.66
N PRO A 175 16.50 2.70 -10.83
CA PRO A 175 17.58 1.88 -10.27
C PRO A 175 17.70 1.99 -8.75
N LEU A 176 17.05 2.97 -8.09
CA LEU A 176 16.96 3.03 -6.64
C LEU A 176 15.87 2.07 -6.12
N LYS A 177 16.18 0.77 -6.07
CA LYS A 177 15.19 -0.25 -5.69
C LYS A 177 14.78 -0.20 -4.21
N ALA A 178 15.69 0.17 -3.31
CA ALA A 178 15.39 0.22 -1.89
C ALA A 178 14.70 1.54 -1.48
N ASP A 179 13.72 1.43 -0.61
CA ASP A 179 13.05 2.58 -0.02
C ASP A 179 13.97 3.29 0.98
N THR A 180 14.39 4.51 0.69
CA THR A 180 15.38 5.23 1.50
C THR A 180 14.76 6.48 2.09
N GLY A 181 14.46 6.46 3.39
CA GLY A 181 14.04 7.63 4.16
C GLY A 181 15.24 8.32 4.82
N ILE A 182 15.27 9.65 4.79
CA ILE A 182 16.39 10.45 5.31
C ILE A 182 15.83 11.64 6.09
N GLY A 183 16.20 11.76 7.37
CA GLY A 183 15.77 12.86 8.22
C GLY A 183 14.31 12.79 8.64
N PHE A 184 13.97 13.55 9.68
CA PHE A 184 12.63 13.60 10.25
C PHE A 184 11.92 14.96 10.09
N SER A 185 12.66 16.06 9.94
CA SER A 185 12.09 17.40 9.76
C SER A 185 13.08 18.34 9.03
N PRO A 186 12.90 18.58 7.71
CA PRO A 186 12.02 17.85 6.80
C PRO A 186 12.45 16.38 6.66
N THR A 187 11.54 15.55 6.18
CA THR A 187 11.84 14.15 5.82
C THR A 187 11.95 14.02 4.32
N PHE A 188 13.03 13.39 3.85
CA PHE A 188 13.24 13.07 2.44
C PHE A 188 13.06 11.58 2.20
N ARG A 189 12.68 11.24 0.97
CA ARG A 189 12.49 9.84 0.60
C ARG A 189 12.84 9.60 -0.86
N PHE A 190 13.55 8.52 -1.13
CA PHE A 190 14.02 8.15 -2.46
C PHE A 190 13.89 6.64 -2.66
N GLY A 191 13.84 6.23 -3.92
CA GLY A 191 13.71 4.83 -4.31
C GLY A 191 12.31 4.27 -4.16
N ASN A 192 12.13 3.03 -4.57
CA ASN A 192 10.80 2.42 -4.63
C ASN A 192 10.15 2.29 -3.25
N PRO A 193 8.87 2.70 -3.06
CA PRO A 193 8.18 2.52 -1.80
C PRO A 193 8.17 1.05 -1.35
N PHE A 194 8.55 0.81 -0.09
CA PHE A 194 8.77 -0.54 0.45
C PHE A 194 7.58 -1.51 0.33
N PHE A 195 6.36 -1.01 0.11
CA PHE A 195 5.14 -1.80 0.01
C PHE A 195 4.68 -2.06 -1.43
N LEU A 196 5.48 -1.66 -2.44
CA LEU A 196 5.10 -1.76 -3.86
C LEU A 196 5.99 -2.68 -4.70
N GLN A 197 7.02 -3.29 -4.12
CA GLN A 197 7.94 -4.18 -4.83
C GLN A 197 8.15 -5.52 -4.11
N PRO A 198 8.16 -6.66 -4.85
CA PRO A 198 7.68 -6.77 -6.23
C PRO A 198 6.18 -6.45 -6.27
N GLY A 199 5.65 -6.19 -7.47
CA GLY A 199 4.29 -5.70 -7.67
C GLY A 199 3.25 -6.36 -6.75
N VAL A 200 2.37 -5.54 -6.18
CA VAL A 200 1.23 -5.99 -5.40
C VAL A 200 0.15 -6.42 -6.36
N ASP A 201 -0.21 -7.69 -6.31
CA ASP A 201 -1.35 -8.24 -7.02
C ASP A 201 -2.53 -8.32 -6.05
N GLU A 202 -3.67 -7.78 -6.46
CA GLU A 202 -4.94 -7.89 -5.76
C GLU A 202 -5.98 -8.35 -6.78
N LEU A 203 -6.51 -9.55 -6.57
CA LEU A 203 -7.51 -10.15 -7.43
C LEU A 203 -8.70 -10.58 -6.58
N LEU A 204 -9.84 -9.93 -6.82
CA LEU A 204 -11.08 -10.19 -6.12
C LEU A 204 -12.09 -10.80 -7.08
N TRP A 205 -12.71 -11.89 -6.65
CA TRP A 205 -13.86 -12.51 -7.29
C TRP A 205 -15.05 -12.46 -6.35
N ARG A 206 -16.21 -12.13 -6.88
CA ARG A 206 -17.47 -12.20 -6.13
C ARG A 206 -18.52 -12.89 -6.96
N THR A 207 -19.23 -13.81 -6.33
CA THR A 207 -20.47 -14.38 -6.83
C THR A 207 -21.56 -14.08 -5.81
N GLN A 208 -22.68 -13.53 -6.27
CA GLN A 208 -23.84 -13.21 -5.45
C GLN A 208 -25.09 -13.78 -6.10
N ILE A 209 -25.92 -14.43 -5.31
CA ILE A 209 -27.26 -14.89 -5.70
C ILE A 209 -28.22 -14.33 -4.67
N LYS A 210 -29.28 -13.70 -5.13
CA LYS A 210 -30.32 -13.12 -4.27
C LYS A 210 -31.69 -13.45 -4.86
N ASP A 211 -32.64 -13.77 -4.01
CA ASP A 211 -34.03 -13.99 -4.41
C ASP A 211 -34.96 -13.23 -3.47
N ASN A 212 -35.89 -12.46 -4.02
CA ASN A 212 -36.87 -11.72 -3.24
C ASN A 212 -38.26 -11.92 -3.81
N VAL A 213 -39.23 -12.12 -2.94
CA VAL A 213 -40.65 -12.16 -3.26
C VAL A 213 -41.33 -10.97 -2.60
N THR A 214 -42.09 -10.22 -3.38
CA THR A 214 -42.95 -9.12 -2.91
C THR A 214 -44.40 -9.50 -3.12
N ILE A 215 -45.20 -9.40 -2.07
CA ILE A 215 -46.64 -9.71 -2.07
C ILE A 215 -47.40 -8.47 -1.62
N VAL A 216 -48.45 -8.09 -2.35
CA VAL A 216 -49.38 -7.03 -1.98
C VAL A 216 -50.70 -7.67 -1.55
N THR A 217 -51.10 -7.47 -0.30
CA THR A 217 -52.33 -8.04 0.27
C THR A 217 -53.12 -6.95 1.02
N GLY A 218 -54.28 -6.57 0.46
CA GLY A 218 -55.06 -5.44 0.96
C GLY A 218 -54.25 -4.15 0.93
N SER A 219 -54.10 -3.50 2.08
CA SER A 219 -53.30 -2.27 2.27
C SER A 219 -51.85 -2.55 2.67
N HIS A 220 -51.39 -3.81 2.63
CA HIS A 220 -50.06 -4.21 3.07
C HIS A 220 -49.18 -4.68 1.90
N THR A 221 -47.88 -4.35 1.98
CA THR A 221 -46.84 -4.89 1.09
C THR A 221 -45.82 -5.63 1.95
N VAL A 222 -45.64 -6.93 1.67
CA VAL A 222 -44.67 -7.79 2.35
C VAL A 222 -43.57 -8.15 1.36
N LYS A 223 -42.31 -7.92 1.72
CA LYS A 223 -41.13 -8.33 0.94
C LYS A 223 -40.27 -9.26 1.78
N VAL A 224 -40.02 -10.47 1.27
CA VAL A 224 -39.21 -11.50 1.94
C VAL A 224 -38.20 -12.03 0.93
N GLY A 225 -37.00 -12.36 1.36
CA GLY A 225 -35.96 -12.85 0.47
C GLY A 225 -34.74 -13.38 1.20
N GLY A 226 -33.83 -13.94 0.43
CA GLY A 226 -32.55 -14.46 0.88
C GLY A 226 -31.42 -14.08 -0.05
N GLU A 227 -30.21 -14.03 0.49
CA GLU A 227 -29.00 -13.71 -0.26
C GLU A 227 -27.86 -14.63 0.16
N TRP A 228 -27.15 -15.14 -0.84
CA TRP A 228 -25.86 -15.79 -0.67
C TRP A 228 -24.80 -15.00 -1.46
N MET A 229 -23.73 -14.62 -0.79
CA MET A 229 -22.60 -13.94 -1.40
C MET A 229 -21.32 -14.66 -0.99
N HIS A 230 -20.49 -14.99 -1.97
CA HIS A 230 -19.16 -15.52 -1.76
C HIS A 230 -18.13 -14.64 -2.46
N THR A 231 -17.17 -14.15 -1.67
CA THR A 231 -16.07 -13.31 -2.17
C THR A 231 -14.74 -14.00 -1.87
N LEU A 232 -13.91 -14.14 -2.89
CA LEU A 232 -12.52 -14.59 -2.79
C LEU A 232 -11.62 -13.38 -3.07
N ASN A 233 -10.70 -13.08 -2.18
CA ASN A 233 -9.71 -12.04 -2.37
C ASN A 233 -8.32 -12.67 -2.24
N ASP A 234 -7.56 -12.67 -3.33
CA ASP A 234 -6.15 -13.02 -3.34
C ASP A 234 -5.33 -11.73 -3.40
N GLN A 235 -4.55 -11.48 -2.35
CA GLN A 235 -3.80 -10.24 -2.24
C GLN A 235 -2.47 -10.51 -1.56
N VAL A 236 -1.39 -10.17 -2.27
CA VAL A 236 -0.03 -10.40 -1.76
C VAL A 236 0.70 -9.08 -1.60
N PHE A 237 1.00 -8.73 -0.36
CA PHE A 237 1.87 -7.60 0.00
C PHE A 237 3.24 -8.11 0.42
N ARG A 238 4.28 -7.72 -0.32
CA ARG A 238 5.66 -8.12 -0.06
C ARG A 238 6.44 -6.94 0.48
N GLY A 239 6.11 -6.54 1.71
CA GLY A 239 6.77 -5.40 2.35
C GLY A 239 8.27 -5.59 2.47
N PHE A 240 9.02 -4.52 2.21
CA PHE A 240 10.48 -4.42 2.36
C PHE A 240 11.29 -5.38 1.48
N PHE A 241 10.70 -5.97 0.42
CA PHE A 241 11.38 -6.97 -0.39
C PHE A 241 12.65 -6.42 -1.06
N THR A 242 12.58 -5.21 -1.63
CA THR A 242 13.74 -4.49 -2.20
C THR A 242 14.56 -3.72 -1.16
N GLY A 243 14.24 -3.89 0.11
CA GLY A 243 14.88 -3.27 1.24
C GLY A 243 14.34 -1.90 1.61
N ARG A 244 14.63 -1.49 2.85
CA ARG A 244 14.37 -0.15 3.36
C ARG A 244 15.51 0.31 4.24
N TYR A 245 15.92 1.56 4.02
CA TYR A 245 16.89 2.28 4.84
C TYR A 245 16.21 3.48 5.47
N ILE A 246 16.48 3.75 6.75
CA ILE A 246 16.10 4.99 7.42
C ILE A 246 17.35 5.62 8.02
N PHE A 247 17.66 6.82 7.59
CA PHE A 247 18.76 7.63 8.12
C PHE A 247 18.25 8.73 9.02
N ASP A 248 18.98 9.01 10.09
CA ASP A 248 18.66 10.02 11.09
C ASP A 248 18.62 11.45 10.53
N SER A 249 19.49 11.74 9.56
CA SER A 249 19.81 13.08 9.09
C SER A 249 20.40 13.05 7.68
N VAL A 250 20.37 14.19 6.99
CA VAL A 250 20.97 14.33 5.65
C VAL A 250 22.50 14.20 5.71
N PRO A 251 23.24 14.85 6.63
CA PRO A 251 24.68 14.64 6.73
C PRO A 251 25.06 13.22 7.10
N GLY A 252 24.31 12.59 8.02
CA GLY A 252 24.50 11.19 8.38
C GLY A 252 24.38 10.26 7.17
N PHE A 253 23.33 10.42 6.36
CA PHE A 253 23.19 9.70 5.09
C PHE A 253 24.36 9.94 4.14
N LEU A 254 24.71 11.20 3.87
CA LEU A 254 25.76 11.55 2.91
C LEU A 254 27.13 11.03 3.34
N ARG A 255 27.42 11.04 4.64
CA ARG A 255 28.61 10.45 5.25
C ARG A 255 28.63 8.93 5.09
N TYR A 256 27.53 8.26 5.44
CA TYR A 256 27.40 6.81 5.31
C TYR A 256 27.57 6.34 3.86
N ALA A 257 26.97 7.06 2.91
CA ALA A 257 26.96 6.70 1.50
C ALA A 257 28.19 7.18 0.71
N SER A 258 29.18 7.77 1.39
CA SER A 258 30.47 8.16 0.82
C SER A 258 31.46 6.99 0.80
N PRO A 259 32.54 7.03 0.00
CA PRO A 259 33.65 6.11 0.14
C PRO A 259 34.20 6.08 1.57
N ALA A 260 34.66 4.92 2.02
CA ALA A 260 35.24 4.77 3.35
C ALA A 260 36.50 5.65 3.49
N ALA A 261 36.50 6.52 4.49
CA ALA A 261 37.61 7.41 4.82
C ALA A 261 37.59 7.78 6.31
N ALA A 262 38.68 8.32 6.84
CA ALA A 262 38.73 8.83 8.21
C ALA A 262 37.79 10.03 8.42
N GLY A 263 37.39 10.29 9.67
CA GLY A 263 36.48 11.40 10.00
C GLY A 263 35.00 11.10 9.75
N GLY A 264 34.63 9.82 9.76
CA GLY A 264 33.26 9.34 9.71
C GLY A 264 32.67 9.32 8.31
N PHE A 265 33.34 8.65 7.37
CA PHE A 265 32.83 8.39 6.03
C PHE A 265 32.76 6.89 5.74
N GLY A 266 31.73 6.51 4.98
CA GLY A 266 31.43 5.12 4.64
C GLY A 266 30.54 4.41 5.65
N PRO A 267 30.25 3.11 5.41
CA PRO A 267 29.28 2.35 6.19
C PRO A 267 29.62 2.19 7.68
N SER A 268 30.87 2.45 8.06
CA SER A 268 31.38 2.39 9.44
C SER A 268 31.41 3.75 10.13
N THR A 269 30.72 4.76 9.59
CA THR A 269 30.58 6.08 10.22
C THR A 269 29.77 5.99 11.51
N VAL A 270 30.25 6.67 12.55
CA VAL A 270 29.66 6.70 13.89
C VAL A 270 29.48 8.16 14.30
N LEU A 271 28.27 8.50 14.76
CA LEU A 271 27.94 9.79 15.36
C LEU A 271 28.33 9.78 16.84
N CYS A 272 29.05 10.82 17.27
CA CYS A 272 29.43 11.05 18.66
C CYS A 272 28.46 12.01 19.36
N ALA A 273 28.43 11.99 20.70
CA ALA A 273 27.50 12.77 21.51
C ALA A 273 27.52 14.29 21.26
N ASN A 274 28.64 14.83 20.78
CA ASN A 274 28.81 16.24 20.44
C ASN A 274 28.44 16.60 19.00
N GLY A 275 27.88 15.66 18.21
CA GLY A 275 27.53 15.86 16.81
C GLY A 275 28.67 15.62 15.82
N SER A 276 29.89 15.30 16.29
CA SER A 276 31.01 14.94 15.40
C SER A 276 30.91 13.50 14.91
N TYR A 277 31.57 13.19 13.79
CA TYR A 277 31.60 11.84 13.23
C TYR A 277 33.01 11.24 13.25
N VAL A 278 33.10 9.95 13.52
CA VAL A 278 34.33 9.14 13.46
C VAL A 278 34.11 7.90 12.61
N THR A 279 35.19 7.29 12.13
CA THR A 279 35.13 6.02 11.37
C THR A 279 35.57 4.90 12.29
N ALA A 280 34.67 3.95 12.56
CA ALA A 280 35.00 2.79 13.38
C ALA A 280 36.21 2.04 12.79
N PRO A 281 37.14 1.53 13.62
CA PRO A 281 37.05 1.41 15.08
C PRO A 281 37.55 2.63 15.88
N THR A 282 37.84 3.77 15.23
CA THR A 282 38.28 4.99 15.93
C THR A 282 37.21 5.40 16.96
N PRO A 283 37.55 5.52 18.25
CA PRO A 283 36.58 5.92 19.26
C PRO A 283 36.24 7.41 19.13
N CYS A 284 35.07 7.80 19.65
CA CYS A 284 34.78 9.19 19.91
C CYS A 284 35.84 9.80 20.84
N ALA A 285 36.07 11.11 20.73
CA ALA A 285 37.03 11.80 21.60
C ALA A 285 36.73 11.54 23.09
N SER A 286 37.79 11.52 23.91
CA SER A 286 37.73 11.10 25.31
C SER A 286 36.54 11.72 26.07
N GLY A 287 35.71 10.88 26.68
CA GLY A 287 34.52 11.28 27.44
C GLY A 287 33.23 11.42 26.63
N LEU A 288 33.27 11.31 25.30
CA LEU A 288 32.07 11.33 24.47
C LEU A 288 31.56 9.92 24.19
N ALA A 289 30.28 9.68 24.45
CA ALA A 289 29.61 8.44 24.09
C ALA A 289 29.32 8.39 22.58
N PRO A 290 29.42 7.20 21.94
CA PRO A 290 28.88 7.01 20.60
C PRO A 290 27.34 6.94 20.65
N PHE A 291 26.68 7.58 19.70
CA PHE A 291 25.23 7.44 19.45
C PHE A 291 24.91 6.36 18.40
N GLY A 292 25.94 5.70 17.87
CA GLY A 292 25.80 4.69 16.82
C GLY A 292 25.98 5.27 15.41
N GLY A 293 25.66 4.48 14.39
CA GLY A 293 25.69 4.94 13.01
C GLY A 293 24.45 5.76 12.64
N PRO A 294 24.51 6.60 11.59
CA PRO A 294 23.38 7.39 11.12
C PRO A 294 22.26 6.55 10.48
N LEU A 295 22.52 5.28 10.16
CA LEU A 295 21.53 4.32 9.68
C LEU A 295 20.76 3.75 10.88
N LEU A 296 19.53 4.23 11.08
CA LEU A 296 18.66 3.86 12.19
C LEU A 296 17.93 2.54 11.96
N LEU A 297 17.58 2.25 10.71
CA LEU A 297 16.87 1.04 10.33
C LEU A 297 17.35 0.56 8.97
N TYR A 298 17.68 -0.72 8.92
CA TYR A 298 17.82 -1.46 7.68
C TYR A 298 16.95 -2.71 7.74
N LEU A 299 16.03 -2.82 6.78
CA LEU A 299 15.24 -4.02 6.53
C LEU A 299 15.56 -4.51 5.13
N GLN A 300 15.70 -5.82 4.97
CA GLN A 300 15.80 -6.46 3.66
C GLN A 300 14.88 -7.67 3.61
N GLY A 301 14.27 -7.90 2.44
CA GLY A 301 13.58 -9.15 2.16
C GLY A 301 14.55 -10.32 2.27
N ALA A 302 14.06 -11.46 2.78
CA ALA A 302 14.83 -12.68 2.81
C ALA A 302 14.92 -13.25 1.37
N ALA A 303 15.96 -12.84 0.64
CA ALA A 303 16.49 -13.37 -0.63
C ALA A 303 16.56 -12.30 -1.74
N LEU A 304 17.79 -11.88 -2.08
CA LEU A 304 18.08 -11.19 -3.33
C LEU A 304 18.02 -12.17 -4.53
N ASP A 305 18.22 -13.47 -4.30
CA ASP A 305 18.44 -14.49 -5.34
C ASP A 305 17.56 -15.76 -5.20
N GLY A 306 16.32 -15.63 -4.75
CA GLY A 306 15.40 -16.77 -4.59
C GLY A 306 14.01 -16.48 -5.16
N LEU A 307 13.32 -17.51 -5.64
CA LEU A 307 11.88 -17.44 -5.86
C LEU A 307 11.25 -16.91 -4.57
N ALA A 308 10.48 -15.83 -4.66
CA ALA A 308 9.69 -15.36 -3.53
C ALA A 308 8.92 -16.56 -2.95
N THR A 309 8.86 -16.69 -1.62
CA THR A 309 8.37 -17.91 -0.93
C THR A 309 6.97 -18.36 -1.37
N ASP A 310 6.20 -17.44 -1.95
CA ASP A 310 4.87 -17.60 -2.54
C ASP A 310 4.87 -18.12 -3.99
N ALA A 311 5.92 -17.89 -4.79
CA ALA A 311 6.12 -18.54 -6.09
C ALA A 311 6.37 -20.06 -5.97
N ARG A 312 6.53 -20.58 -4.74
CA ARG A 312 6.66 -22.02 -4.45
C ARG A 312 5.34 -22.74 -4.22
N ARG A 313 4.18 -22.06 -4.31
CA ARG A 313 2.87 -22.71 -4.29
C ARG A 313 2.16 -22.56 -5.64
N PRO A 314 2.15 -23.60 -6.49
CA PRO A 314 1.14 -23.69 -7.53
C PRO A 314 -0.24 -23.65 -6.88
N MET A 315 -1.17 -22.85 -7.42
CA MET A 315 -2.60 -23.01 -7.19
C MET A 315 -3.01 -24.44 -7.58
N GLY A 316 -2.94 -25.39 -6.65
CA GLY A 316 -3.18 -26.78 -6.98
C GLY A 316 -2.65 -27.80 -5.97
N SER A 317 -2.83 -27.58 -4.67
CA SER A 317 -2.75 -28.71 -3.72
C SER A 317 -3.64 -28.45 -2.50
N PHE A 318 -4.93 -28.75 -2.64
CA PHE A 318 -5.72 -29.17 -1.49
C PHE A 318 -5.20 -30.55 -1.06
N SER A 319 -4.27 -30.59 -0.10
CA SER A 319 -3.99 -31.82 0.65
C SER A 319 -4.76 -31.74 1.97
N ALA A 320 -5.81 -32.56 2.07
CA ALA A 320 -6.55 -32.77 3.30
C ALA A 320 -5.60 -33.27 4.38
N THR A 321 -5.41 -32.46 5.42
CA THR A 321 -4.57 -32.78 6.57
C THR A 321 -5.24 -33.89 7.37
N ARG A 322 -4.70 -35.12 7.32
CA ARG A 322 -5.08 -36.19 8.25
C ARG A 322 -4.30 -36.00 9.54
N HIS A 323 -5.00 -35.66 10.63
CA HIS A 323 -4.44 -35.58 11.98
C HIS A 323 -3.87 -36.93 12.41
N SER A 324 -2.62 -36.94 12.86
CA SER A 324 -2.04 -38.02 13.66
C SER A 324 -1.68 -37.45 15.05
N PRO A 325 -1.93 -38.21 16.14
CA PRO A 325 -1.74 -37.73 17.51
C PRO A 325 -0.25 -37.62 17.89
N PRO A 326 0.12 -36.75 18.84
CA PRO A 326 1.51 -36.53 19.21
C PRO A 326 2.06 -37.66 20.09
N THR A 327 3.24 -38.16 19.73
CA THR A 327 4.09 -39.00 20.58
C THR A 327 4.86 -38.16 21.62
N ALA A 328 4.99 -38.69 22.83
CA ALA A 328 5.63 -38.03 23.98
C ALA A 328 7.16 -37.85 23.82
N PRO A 329 7.78 -36.82 24.43
CA PRO A 329 9.23 -36.60 24.34
C PRO A 329 10.01 -37.28 25.49
N SER A 330 11.19 -37.82 25.19
CA SER A 330 12.23 -38.17 26.16
C SER A 330 13.30 -37.06 26.25
N PRO A 331 14.04 -36.94 27.39
CA PRO A 331 14.72 -35.71 27.77
C PRO A 331 16.24 -35.77 27.55
N THR A 332 16.83 -34.75 26.91
CA THR A 332 18.21 -34.21 27.08
C THR A 332 18.46 -33.25 25.92
N SER A 333 18.36 -31.92 26.09
CA SER A 333 19.45 -31.05 26.52
C SER A 333 18.92 -29.61 26.55
N GLY A 334 19.30 -28.83 27.56
CA GLY A 334 18.69 -27.53 27.85
C GLY A 334 19.13 -26.39 26.94
N ARG A 335 18.17 -25.52 26.57
CA ARG A 335 18.26 -24.04 26.66
C ARG A 335 16.90 -23.38 26.33
N CYS A 336 16.71 -22.21 26.94
CA CYS A 336 15.49 -21.44 27.24
C CYS A 336 14.39 -21.31 26.15
N PHE A 337 13.15 -21.64 26.54
CA PHE A 337 11.89 -21.24 25.90
C PHE A 337 11.20 -20.16 26.75
N SER A 338 10.74 -19.07 26.14
CA SER A 338 9.69 -18.21 26.67
C SER A 338 8.33 -18.70 26.16
N ARG A 339 7.55 -19.36 27.03
CA ARG A 339 6.14 -19.71 26.78
C ARG A 339 5.26 -18.48 26.98
N ALA A 340 4.41 -18.17 26.00
CA ALA A 340 3.13 -17.52 26.23
C ALA A 340 2.05 -18.60 26.09
N SER A 341 1.32 -18.83 27.17
CA SER A 341 0.35 -19.92 27.37
C SER A 341 -1.00 -19.66 26.70
N ASP A 342 -1.61 -20.78 26.30
CA ASP A 342 -3.02 -21.04 25.95
C ASP A 342 -4.06 -20.05 26.49
N TRP A 343 -4.90 -19.53 25.59
CA TRP A 343 -6.29 -19.14 25.88
C TRP A 343 -7.20 -19.56 24.71
N ARG A 344 -7.94 -20.67 24.90
CA ARG A 344 -9.14 -21.00 24.13
C ARG A 344 -10.36 -20.42 24.86
N GLY A 345 -11.20 -19.72 24.10
CA GLY A 345 -12.62 -19.54 24.41
C GLY A 345 -12.98 -18.28 25.17
N MET A 346 -13.33 -17.21 24.44
CA MET A 346 -14.48 -16.36 24.79
C MET A 346 -14.85 -15.43 23.64
N SER A 347 -16.14 -15.14 23.57
CA SER A 347 -16.95 -14.59 22.48
C SER A 347 -16.91 -13.06 22.34
N ARG A 348 -17.21 -12.60 21.11
CA ARG A 348 -17.86 -11.33 20.70
C ARG A 348 -17.33 -10.00 21.25
N GLY A 349 -16.96 -9.12 20.32
CA GLY A 349 -17.28 -7.70 20.40
C GLY A 349 -16.09 -6.75 20.44
N THR A 350 -16.21 -5.68 19.64
CA THR A 350 -15.44 -4.43 19.64
C THR A 350 -13.99 -4.45 19.12
N ALA A 351 -13.87 -3.98 17.88
CA ALA A 351 -12.64 -3.46 17.29
C ALA A 351 -12.02 -2.36 18.17
N SER A 352 -10.72 -2.47 18.44
CA SER A 352 -9.93 -1.37 18.97
C SER A 352 -8.52 -1.39 18.36
N ARG A 353 -8.03 -0.17 18.12
CA ARG A 353 -6.87 0.20 17.31
C ARG A 353 -5.57 -0.35 17.91
N CYS A 354 -4.76 -1.06 17.12
CA CYS A 354 -3.37 -1.36 17.48
C CYS A 354 -2.51 -0.11 17.24
N CYS A 355 -2.27 0.66 18.31
CA CYS A 355 -1.09 1.52 18.39
C CYS A 355 0.12 0.63 18.71
N ALA A 356 1.12 0.62 17.84
CA ALA A 356 2.41 0.00 18.14
C ALA A 356 3.16 0.87 19.16
N ALA A 357 3.23 0.41 20.41
CA ALA A 357 3.98 1.07 21.48
C ALA A 357 5.42 0.53 21.55
N VAL A 358 6.37 1.45 21.61
CA VAL A 358 7.80 1.23 21.86
C VAL A 358 8.00 0.76 23.32
N PRO A 359 8.85 -0.24 23.62
CA PRO A 359 9.06 -0.68 24.98
C PRO A 359 9.95 0.32 25.75
N VAL A 360 9.37 0.98 26.76
CA VAL A 360 10.12 1.74 27.77
C VAL A 360 10.34 0.81 28.98
N CYS A 361 11.60 0.57 29.34
CA CYS A 361 11.95 -0.15 30.55
C CYS A 361 11.70 0.73 31.78
N ILE A 362 10.86 0.28 32.72
CA ILE A 362 10.68 0.90 34.05
C ILE A 362 11.15 -0.10 35.10
N PRO A 363 11.97 0.29 36.10
CA PRO A 363 12.45 -0.60 37.15
C PRO A 363 11.35 -1.04 38.12
N PRO A 364 11.48 -2.21 38.77
CA PRO A 364 10.42 -2.82 39.57
C PRO A 364 10.19 -2.05 40.88
N GLY A 365 8.93 -1.70 41.18
CA GLY A 365 8.53 -1.20 42.50
C GLY A 365 7.51 -0.06 42.58
N ARG A 366 6.88 0.38 41.49
CA ARG A 366 5.80 1.38 41.54
C ARG A 366 4.50 0.85 40.94
N THR A 367 3.43 0.83 41.73
CA THR A 367 2.06 0.56 41.31
C THR A 367 1.44 1.83 40.70
N CYS A 368 0.90 1.74 39.49
CA CYS A 368 0.05 2.79 38.92
C CYS A 368 -1.39 2.58 39.38
N SER A 369 -1.95 3.53 40.11
CA SER A 369 -3.40 3.61 40.40
C SER A 369 -4.04 4.59 39.41
N PRO A 370 -5.17 4.27 38.77
CA PRO A 370 -5.85 5.19 37.88
C PRO A 370 -6.72 6.16 38.69
N ARG A 371 -6.31 7.44 38.75
CA ARG A 371 -7.21 8.53 39.14
C ARG A 371 -7.78 9.15 37.87
N TRP A 372 -9.08 9.01 37.71
CA TRP A 372 -9.88 9.74 36.72
C TRP A 372 -10.28 11.07 37.35
N ASP A 373 -9.87 12.18 36.76
CA ASP A 373 -10.51 13.48 36.99
C ASP A 373 -10.89 14.08 35.62
N ARG A 374 -12.03 14.78 35.64
CA ARG A 374 -12.91 15.16 34.52
C ARG A 374 -12.28 16.07 33.47
#